data_AF-A0A2J7R2B0-F1
#
_entry.id   AF-A0A2J7R2B0-F1
#
_cell.length_a   1.000
_cell.length_b   1.000
_cell.length_c   1.000
_cell.angle_alpha   90.00
_cell.angle_beta   90.00
_cell.angle_gamma   90.00
#
_symmetry.space_group_name_H-M   'P 1'
#
loop_
_entity.id
_entity.type
_entity.pdbx_description
1 polymer ?
#
loop_
_entity_poly.entity_id
_entity_poly.type
_entity_poly.pdbx_seq_one_letter_code
_entity_poly.pdbx_strand_id
1 'polypeptide(L)'
;MKLDSLPSHLEECEHNPKRPVPCEQGCGLVIPKDELKDHNCVRELRALIHSQQQKMADFKQEMEEQRFQISEQKRELQLLKDFMRAMRISNPAMRAIADQMERDEVLRWSNSLTRARVTRWGGMISTPDDVLQAMIKRTLSESGCPLHIVDDLMENAHELHWPPGLCSLETRQNNRRQYENYVCKRVPGKQAVVVLHCDNSHMSDDMIVEPGLVMIFAHGIE
;
A
#
# COMPACT_ATOMS: atom_id res chain seq x y z
N MET A 1 -27.07 19.47 -47.54
CA MET A 1 -26.27 19.07 -46.38
C MET A 1 -25.45 17.85 -46.74
N LYS A 2 -24.23 17.69 -46.20
CA LYS A 2 -23.51 16.42 -46.28
C LYS A 2 -24.17 15.43 -45.31
N LEU A 3 -24.23 14.14 -45.65
CA LEU A 3 -24.84 13.13 -44.77
C LEU A 3 -24.15 13.06 -43.39
N ASP A 4 -22.85 13.34 -43.34
CA ASP A 4 -22.05 13.36 -42.11
C ASP A 4 -22.47 14.46 -41.12
N SER A 5 -23.14 15.53 -41.58
CA SER A 5 -23.64 16.62 -40.73
C SER A 5 -25.11 16.44 -40.30
N LEU A 6 -25.74 15.32 -40.67
CA LEU A 6 -27.14 15.02 -40.32
C LEU A 6 -27.37 14.90 -38.81
N PRO A 7 -26.50 14.23 -38.02
CA PRO A 7 -26.70 14.10 -36.56
C PRO A 7 -26.74 15.46 -35.86
N SER A 8 -25.76 16.33 -36.14
CA SER A 8 -25.68 17.67 -35.56
C SER A 8 -26.87 18.55 -35.99
N HIS A 9 -27.30 18.45 -37.25
CA HIS A 9 -28.48 19.17 -37.71
C HIS A 9 -29.75 18.75 -36.96
N LEU A 10 -29.93 17.45 -36.69
CA LEU A 10 -31.12 16.97 -35.98
C LEU A 10 -31.22 17.50 -34.55
N GLU A 11 -30.10 17.79 -33.89
CA GLU A 11 -30.07 18.39 -32.55
C GLU A 11 -30.45 19.89 -32.55
N GLU A 12 -30.13 20.61 -33.63
CA GLU A 12 -30.28 22.07 -33.70
C GLU A 12 -31.51 22.52 -34.51
N CYS A 13 -32.03 21.68 -35.41
CA CYS A 13 -33.09 22.03 -36.34
C CYS A 13 -34.39 22.43 -35.64
N GLU A 14 -34.85 23.67 -35.84
CA GLU A 14 -36.09 24.18 -35.24
C GLU A 14 -37.35 23.48 -35.76
N HIS A 15 -37.28 22.91 -36.97
CA HIS A 15 -38.38 22.17 -37.59
C HIS A 15 -38.36 20.68 -37.27
N ASN A 16 -37.35 20.17 -36.55
CA ASN A 16 -37.33 18.77 -36.15
C ASN A 16 -38.31 18.55 -34.97
N PRO A 17 -39.44 17.82 -35.16
CA PRO A 17 -40.39 17.55 -34.09
C PRO A 17 -39.75 16.75 -32.96
N LYS A 18 -38.78 15.88 -33.26
CA LYS A 18 -38.07 15.08 -32.27
C LYS A 18 -36.86 15.77 -31.65
N ARG A 19 -36.66 17.06 -31.92
CA ARG A 19 -35.55 17.81 -31.33
C ARG A 19 -35.66 17.73 -29.80
N PRO A 20 -34.60 17.31 -29.09
CA PRO A 20 -34.59 17.30 -27.64
C PRO A 20 -34.61 18.75 -27.11
N VAL A 21 -35.60 19.06 -26.28
CA VAL A 21 -35.74 20.37 -25.64
C VAL A 21 -35.88 20.18 -24.12
N PRO A 22 -35.24 21.05 -23.31
CA PRO A 22 -35.43 21.00 -21.86
C PRO A 22 -36.86 21.43 -21.51
N CYS A 23 -37.44 20.80 -20.49
CA CYS A 23 -38.74 21.21 -19.99
C CYS A 23 -38.68 22.60 -19.34
N GLU A 24 -39.48 23.54 -19.84
CA GLU A 24 -39.54 24.93 -19.37
C GLU A 24 -40.30 25.08 -18.04
N GLN A 25 -41.06 24.06 -17.63
CA GLN A 25 -41.80 24.05 -16.36
C GLN A 25 -40.93 23.64 -15.15
N GLY A 26 -39.61 23.47 -15.35
CA GLY A 26 -38.64 23.31 -14.26
C GLY A 26 -38.42 21.89 -13.75
N CYS A 27 -38.95 20.85 -14.40
CA CYS A 27 -38.66 19.46 -14.01
C CYS A 27 -37.26 18.97 -14.44
N GLY A 28 -36.57 19.72 -15.30
CA GLY A 28 -35.20 19.43 -15.74
C GLY A 28 -35.07 18.25 -16.71
N LEU A 29 -36.17 17.64 -17.15
CA LEU A 29 -36.17 16.57 -18.14
C LEU A 29 -35.96 17.12 -19.55
N VAL A 30 -35.27 16.35 -20.39
CA VAL A 30 -35.11 16.62 -21.82
C VAL A 30 -36.13 15.77 -22.58
N ILE A 31 -36.96 16.42 -23.39
CA ILE A 31 -38.17 15.84 -24.00
C ILE A 31 -38.19 16.19 -25.48
N PRO A 32 -38.70 15.32 -26.37
CA PRO A 32 -38.97 15.68 -27.77
C PRO A 32 -39.90 16.90 -27.88
N LYS A 33 -39.60 17.83 -28.79
CA LYS A 33 -40.35 19.08 -28.98
C LYS A 33 -41.85 18.84 -29.29
N ASP A 34 -42.18 17.79 -30.03
CA ASP A 34 -43.56 17.42 -30.37
C ASP A 34 -44.37 16.83 -29.19
N GLU A 35 -43.69 16.24 -28.21
CA GLU A 35 -44.29 15.68 -26.99
C GLU A 35 -44.44 16.70 -25.86
N LEU A 36 -43.78 17.87 -25.97
CA LEU A 36 -43.75 18.89 -24.92
C LEU A 36 -45.14 19.38 -24.49
N LYS A 37 -46.08 19.49 -25.44
CA LYS A 37 -47.47 19.92 -25.19
C LYS A 37 -48.25 18.96 -24.29
N ASP A 38 -47.90 17.66 -24.31
CA ASP A 38 -48.57 16.59 -23.57
C ASP A 38 -47.74 16.16 -22.34
N HIS A 39 -46.65 16.86 -22.05
CA HIS A 39 -45.76 16.57 -20.94
C HIS A 39 -46.40 16.88 -19.57
N ASN A 40 -46.28 15.93 -18.64
CA ASN A 40 -46.71 16.11 -17.26
C ASN A 40 -45.53 15.94 -16.30
N CYS A 41 -44.93 17.06 -15.89
CA CYS A 41 -43.78 17.12 -14.99
C CYS A 41 -43.94 16.23 -13.76
N VAL A 42 -45.10 16.30 -13.10
CA VAL A 42 -45.36 15.59 -11.83
C VAL A 42 -45.41 14.08 -12.05
N ARG A 43 -46.04 13.63 -13.12
CA ARG A 43 -46.11 12.20 -13.46
C ARG A 43 -44.73 11.63 -13.76
N GLU A 44 -43.96 12.32 -14.61
CA GLU A 44 -42.62 11.85 -15.01
C GLU A 44 -41.64 11.87 -13.83
N LEU A 45 -41.64 12.94 -13.02
CA LEU A 45 -40.80 13.01 -11.82
C LEU A 45 -41.18 11.93 -10.79
N ARG A 46 -42.47 11.63 -10.62
CA ARG A 46 -42.91 10.54 -9.73
C ARG A 46 -42.44 9.18 -10.24
N ALA A 47 -42.52 8.93 -11.55
CA ALA A 47 -42.00 7.71 -12.16
C ALA A 47 -40.48 7.59 -11.97
N LEU A 48 -39.75 8.69 -12.14
CA LEU A 48 -38.30 8.74 -11.94
C LEU A 48 -37.91 8.48 -10.48
N ILE A 49 -38.59 9.13 -9.52
CA ILE A 49 -38.38 8.87 -8.08
C ILE A 49 -38.65 7.42 -7.76
N HIS A 50 -39.74 6.83 -8.27
CA HIS A 50 -40.07 5.43 -8.03
C HIS A 50 -39.00 4.49 -8.60
N SER A 51 -38.51 4.76 -9.83
CA SER A 51 -37.40 4.01 -10.42
C SER A 51 -36.11 4.13 -9.59
N GLN A 52 -35.78 5.33 -9.11
CA GLN A 52 -34.62 5.54 -8.25
C GLN A 52 -34.76 4.84 -6.89
N GLN A 53 -35.95 4.86 -6.29
CA GLN A 53 -36.22 4.13 -5.05
C GLN A 53 -36.07 2.62 -5.24
N GLN A 54 -36.55 2.08 -6.37
CA GLN A 54 -36.36 0.66 -6.69
C GLN A 54 -34.88 0.32 -6.84
N LYS A 55 -34.13 1.10 -7.65
CA LYS A 55 -32.68 0.91 -7.81
C LYS A 55 -31.93 1.00 -6.48
N MET A 56 -32.32 1.91 -5.60
CA MET A 56 -31.74 2.02 -4.26
C MET A 56 -32.07 0.81 -3.39
N ALA A 57 -33.25 0.22 -3.51
CA ALA A 57 -33.61 -1.01 -2.80
C ALA A 57 -32.77 -2.19 -3.32
N ASP A 58 -32.65 -2.32 -4.64
CA ASP A 58 -31.86 -3.37 -5.29
C ASP A 58 -30.39 -3.27 -4.86
N PHE A 59 -29.79 -2.07 -4.89
CA PHE A 59 -28.41 -1.87 -4.43
C PHE A 59 -28.23 -2.14 -2.94
N LYS A 60 -29.22 -1.83 -2.09
CA LYS A 60 -29.14 -2.17 -0.67
C LYS A 60 -29.11 -3.69 -0.46
N GLN A 61 -29.94 -4.42 -1.18
CA GLN A 61 -29.96 -5.88 -1.13
C GLN A 61 -28.61 -6.46 -1.61
N GLU A 62 -28.09 -5.99 -2.74
CA GLU A 62 -26.81 -6.46 -3.28
C GLU A 62 -25.64 -6.16 -2.32
N MET A 63 -25.66 -5.00 -1.65
CA MET A 63 -24.70 -4.64 -0.61
C MET A 63 -24.77 -5.57 0.62
N GLU A 64 -25.97 -5.99 1.02
CA GLU A 64 -26.14 -6.96 2.11
C GLU A 64 -25.63 -8.35 1.73
N GLU A 65 -25.91 -8.80 0.50
CA GLU A 65 -25.39 -10.05 -0.06
C GLU A 65 -23.86 -10.04 -0.15
N GLN A 66 -23.27 -8.94 -0.65
CA GLN A 66 -21.81 -8.78 -0.68
C GLN A 66 -21.19 -8.77 0.71
N ARG A 67 -21.83 -8.11 1.69
CA ARG A 67 -21.38 -8.13 3.09
C ARG A 67 -21.37 -9.55 3.65
N PHE A 68 -22.40 -10.33 3.35
CA PHE A 68 -22.46 -11.73 3.74
C PHE A 68 -21.34 -12.55 3.09
N GLN A 69 -21.12 -12.41 1.78
CA GLN A 69 -20.04 -13.10 1.06
C GLN A 69 -18.65 -12.75 1.63
N ILE A 70 -18.39 -11.47 1.94
CA ILE A 70 -17.14 -11.04 2.57
C ILE A 70 -16.96 -11.70 3.95
N SER A 71 -18.03 -11.83 4.72
CA SER A 71 -17.99 -12.49 6.04
C SER A 71 -17.61 -13.96 5.91
N GLU A 72 -18.23 -14.68 4.97
CA GLU A 72 -17.92 -16.09 4.72
C GLU A 72 -16.49 -16.29 4.20
N GLN A 73 -16.05 -15.46 3.25
CA GLN A 73 -14.67 -15.49 2.75
C GLN A 73 -13.64 -15.24 3.86
N LYS A 74 -13.91 -14.30 4.78
CA LYS A 74 -13.06 -14.07 5.95
C LYS A 74 -12.97 -15.30 6.85
N ARG A 75 -14.08 -16.02 7.02
CA ARG A 75 -14.13 -17.27 7.80
C ARG A 75 -13.34 -18.40 7.12
N GLU A 76 -13.49 -18.58 5.82
CA GLU A 76 -12.71 -19.55 5.04
C GLU A 76 -11.21 -19.25 5.09
N LEU A 77 -10.83 -17.98 4.92
CA LEU A 77 -9.44 -17.53 5.08
C LEU A 77 -8.90 -17.83 6.48
N GLN A 78 -9.72 -17.70 7.52
CA GLN A 78 -9.30 -18.02 8.88
C GLN A 78 -9.04 -19.52 9.04
N LEU A 79 -9.91 -20.37 8.50
CA LEU A 79 -9.72 -21.83 8.50
C LEU A 79 -8.46 -22.24 7.72
N LEU A 80 -8.22 -21.62 6.55
CA LEU A 80 -7.02 -21.87 5.76
C LEU A 80 -5.76 -21.47 6.54
N LYS A 81 -5.76 -20.31 7.21
CA LYS A 81 -4.65 -19.87 8.07
C LYS A 81 -4.37 -20.88 9.19
N ASP A 82 -5.41 -21.36 9.86
CA ASP A 82 -5.26 -22.32 10.95
C ASP A 82 -4.74 -23.67 10.44
N PHE A 83 -5.20 -24.12 9.28
CA PHE A 83 -4.68 -25.31 8.61
C PHE A 83 -3.21 -25.17 8.21
N MET A 84 -2.82 -24.03 7.62
CA MET A 84 -1.43 -23.76 7.27
C MET A 84 -0.52 -23.74 8.51
N ARG A 85 -0.97 -23.14 9.62
CA ARG A 85 -0.22 -23.17 10.89
C ARG A 85 -0.04 -24.61 11.40
N ALA A 86 -1.10 -25.40 11.44
CA ALA A 86 -1.04 -26.79 11.87
C ALA A 86 -0.10 -27.62 10.97
N MET A 87 -0.15 -27.38 9.67
CA MET A 87 0.71 -28.05 8.68
C MET A 87 2.19 -27.64 8.80
N ARG A 88 2.49 -26.37 9.10
CA ARG A 88 3.86 -25.88 9.36
C ARG A 88 4.50 -26.57 10.58
N ILE A 89 3.69 -26.98 11.55
CA ILE A 89 4.15 -27.69 12.74
C ILE A 89 4.40 -29.17 12.43
N SER A 90 3.50 -29.81 11.68
CA SER A 90 3.50 -31.26 11.46
C SER A 90 4.34 -31.73 10.26
N ASN A 91 4.63 -30.85 9.28
CA ASN A 91 5.33 -31.22 8.06
C ASN A 91 6.61 -30.37 7.86
N PRO A 92 7.81 -30.96 7.99
CA PRO A 92 9.09 -30.28 7.78
C PRO A 92 9.24 -29.65 6.39
N ALA A 93 8.71 -30.26 5.33
CA ALA A 93 8.78 -29.72 3.98
C ALA A 93 7.94 -28.44 3.85
N MET A 94 6.76 -28.40 4.47
CA MET A 94 5.92 -27.20 4.48
C MET A 94 6.52 -26.07 5.32
N ARG A 95 7.23 -26.40 6.40
CA ARG A 95 8.02 -25.42 7.14
C ARG A 95 9.12 -24.82 6.27
N ALA A 96 9.91 -25.65 5.60
CA ALA A 96 10.97 -25.18 4.70
C ALA A 96 10.43 -24.29 3.57
N ILE A 97 9.27 -24.63 3.00
CA ILE A 97 8.61 -23.80 1.99
C ILE A 97 8.18 -22.44 2.58
N ALA A 98 7.57 -22.43 3.76
CA ALA A 98 7.16 -21.18 4.41
C ALA A 98 8.37 -20.28 4.74
N ASP A 99 9.44 -20.86 5.29
CA ASP A 99 10.68 -20.15 5.60
C ASP A 99 11.34 -19.59 4.32
N GLN A 100 11.30 -20.34 3.22
CA GLN A 100 11.79 -19.87 1.92
C GLN A 100 10.94 -18.71 1.39
N MET A 101 9.61 -18.79 1.50
CA MET A 101 8.71 -17.72 1.08
C MET A 101 8.94 -16.43 1.88
N GLU A 102 9.15 -16.54 3.20
CA GLU A 102 9.48 -15.41 4.08
C GLU A 102 10.80 -14.76 3.64
N ARG A 103 11.86 -15.55 3.38
CA ARG A 103 13.14 -15.04 2.86
C ARG A 103 13.01 -14.37 1.50
N ASP A 104 12.24 -14.96 0.58
CA ASP A 104 12.00 -14.40 -0.76
C ASP A 104 11.21 -13.09 -0.68
N GLU A 105 10.33 -12.94 0.31
CA GLU A 105 9.65 -11.67 0.59
C GLU A 105 10.63 -10.58 1.01
N VAL A 106 11.54 -10.88 1.94
CA VAL A 106 12.60 -9.94 2.40
C VAL A 106 13.51 -9.55 1.24
N LEU A 107 13.94 -10.51 0.41
CA LEU A 107 14.80 -10.24 -0.74
C LEU A 107 14.09 -9.35 -1.78
N ARG A 108 12.81 -9.61 -2.07
CA ARG A 108 12.01 -8.77 -2.98
C ARG A 108 11.86 -7.35 -2.45
N TRP A 109 11.60 -7.19 -1.15
CA TRP A 109 11.53 -5.88 -0.52
C TRP A 109 12.89 -5.16 -0.54
N SER A 110 14.00 -5.83 -0.21
CA SER A 110 15.33 -5.22 -0.33
C SER A 110 15.60 -4.66 -1.73
N ASN A 111 15.22 -5.42 -2.76
CA ASN A 111 15.43 -5.02 -4.15
C ASN A 111 14.57 -3.83 -4.59
N SER A 112 13.47 -3.53 -3.89
CA SER A 112 12.66 -2.33 -4.16
C SER A 112 13.25 -1.06 -3.54
N LEU A 113 14.12 -1.19 -2.51
CA LEU A 113 14.75 -0.06 -1.84
C LEU A 113 15.93 0.50 -2.64
N THR A 114 16.06 1.82 -2.63
CA THR A 114 17.20 2.51 -3.25
C THR A 114 18.48 2.26 -2.44
N ARG A 115 19.58 1.95 -3.12
CA ARG A 115 20.89 1.84 -2.47
C ARG A 115 21.32 3.21 -1.95
N ALA A 116 21.84 3.27 -0.73
CA ALA A 116 22.34 4.49 -0.10
C ALA A 116 23.86 4.41 0.10
N ARG A 117 24.49 5.57 0.14
CA ARG A 117 25.87 5.73 0.59
C ARG A 117 25.90 6.56 1.86
N VAL A 118 26.49 6.01 2.93
CA VAL A 118 26.73 6.75 4.18
C VAL A 118 28.08 7.44 4.09
N THR A 119 28.08 8.77 4.09
CA THR A 119 29.29 9.59 4.02
C THR A 119 29.82 10.00 5.38
N ARG A 120 28.98 9.95 6.42
CA ARG A 120 29.32 10.41 7.78
C ARG A 120 28.91 9.41 8.85
N TRP A 121 29.69 8.34 8.96
CA TRP A 121 29.50 7.29 9.98
C TRP A 121 29.52 7.80 11.44
N GLY A 122 30.25 8.88 11.72
CA GLY A 122 30.28 9.49 13.06
C GLY A 122 29.00 10.21 13.46
N GLY A 123 28.08 10.46 12.51
CA GLY A 123 26.77 11.06 12.78
C GLY A 123 25.68 10.04 13.13
N MET A 124 26.06 8.79 13.37
CA MET A 124 25.17 7.70 13.75
C MET A 124 24.56 7.95 15.13
N ILE A 125 23.24 7.82 15.22
CA ILE A 125 22.46 7.92 16.45
C ILE A 125 22.33 6.51 17.00
N SER A 126 23.08 6.18 18.05
CA SER A 126 23.14 4.83 18.62
C SER A 126 22.07 4.53 19.66
N THR A 127 21.43 5.57 20.20
CA THR A 127 20.36 5.49 21.18
C THR A 127 19.15 6.32 20.71
N PRO A 128 18.45 5.93 19.63
CA PRO A 128 17.28 6.65 19.15
C PRO A 128 16.13 6.55 20.17
N ASP A 129 15.45 7.67 20.42
CA ASP A 129 14.27 7.68 21.29
C ASP A 129 13.05 6.99 20.64
N ASP A 130 12.03 6.73 21.46
CA ASP A 130 10.81 6.01 21.02
C ASP A 130 10.08 6.73 19.88
N VAL A 131 10.12 8.06 19.86
CA VAL A 131 9.47 8.88 18.83
C VAL A 131 10.16 8.68 17.49
N LEU A 132 11.49 8.73 17.48
CA LEU A 132 12.30 8.51 16.29
C LEU A 132 12.16 7.06 15.80
N GLN A 133 12.19 6.08 16.70
CA GLN A 133 11.97 4.68 16.36
C GLN A 133 10.58 4.46 15.74
N ALA A 134 9.51 4.98 16.35
CA ALA A 134 8.16 4.88 15.81
C ALA A 134 8.03 5.52 14.42
N MET A 135 8.71 6.65 14.18
CA MET A 135 8.73 7.31 12.88
C MET A 135 9.40 6.45 11.81
N ILE A 136 10.57 5.85 12.12
CA ILE A 136 11.29 4.98 11.19
C ILE A 136 10.48 3.70 10.93
N LYS A 137 9.95 3.07 11.98
CA LYS A 137 9.08 1.90 11.89
C LYS A 137 7.90 2.13 10.93
N ARG A 138 7.18 3.24 11.12
CA ARG A 138 6.08 3.62 10.23
C ARG A 138 6.53 3.77 8.78
N THR A 139 7.67 4.42 8.55
CA THR A 139 8.21 4.62 7.20
C THR A 139 8.60 3.30 6.55
N LEU A 140 9.19 2.36 7.31
CA LEU A 140 9.50 1.01 6.84
C LEU A 140 8.22 0.26 6.46
N SER A 141 7.19 0.29 7.30
CA SER A 141 5.89 -0.32 6.99
C SER A 141 5.26 0.28 5.73
N GLU A 142 5.27 1.60 5.58
CA GLU A 142 4.76 2.29 4.39
C GLU A 142 5.58 1.96 3.12
N SER A 143 6.86 1.60 3.26
CA SER A 143 7.72 1.13 2.16
C SER A 143 7.52 -0.35 1.78
N GLY A 144 6.60 -1.05 2.45
CA GLY A 144 6.33 -2.47 2.21
C GLY A 144 7.28 -3.43 2.93
N CYS A 145 7.88 -3.02 4.05
CA CYS A 145 8.68 -3.91 4.89
C CYS A 145 7.83 -5.11 5.35
N PRO A 146 8.34 -6.36 5.21
CA PRO A 146 7.61 -7.54 5.66
C PRO A 146 7.30 -7.47 7.16
N LEU A 147 6.05 -7.77 7.51
CA LEU A 147 5.54 -7.65 8.88
C LEU A 147 6.27 -8.56 9.87
N HIS A 148 6.82 -9.67 9.39
CA HIS A 148 7.51 -10.64 10.23
C HIS A 148 8.94 -10.24 10.62
N ILE A 149 9.50 -9.15 10.07
CA ILE A 149 10.85 -8.66 10.42
C ILE A 149 10.88 -7.21 10.91
N VAL A 150 9.79 -6.45 10.76
CA VAL A 150 9.83 -4.99 11.02
C VAL A 150 10.10 -4.67 12.50
N ASP A 151 9.60 -5.50 13.41
CA ASP A 151 9.82 -5.32 14.84
C ASP A 151 11.28 -5.63 15.20
N ASP A 152 11.80 -6.77 14.75
CA ASP A 152 13.21 -7.17 14.94
C ASP A 152 14.19 -6.14 14.37
N LEU A 153 13.91 -5.60 13.18
CA LEU A 153 14.73 -4.54 12.58
C LEU A 153 14.76 -3.27 13.45
N MET A 154 13.65 -2.95 14.10
CA MET A 154 13.55 -1.78 14.97
C MET A 154 14.19 -2.01 16.34
N GLU A 155 14.13 -3.22 16.89
CA GLU A 155 14.91 -3.60 18.07
C GLU A 155 16.42 -3.44 17.79
N ASN A 156 16.84 -3.86 16.59
CA ASN A 156 18.19 -3.72 16.05
C ASN A 156 18.54 -2.29 15.61
N ALA A 157 17.72 -1.29 15.90
CA ALA A 157 18.04 0.12 15.68
C ALA A 157 18.84 0.75 16.83
N HIS A 158 18.94 0.06 17.96
CA HIS A 158 19.54 0.55 19.20
C HIS A 158 20.82 -0.23 19.54
N GLU A 159 21.84 0.44 20.07
CA GLU A 159 23.14 -0.17 20.37
C GLU A 159 23.13 -1.33 21.38
N LEU A 160 22.03 -1.48 22.12
CA LEU A 160 21.83 -2.58 23.06
C LEU A 160 21.63 -3.93 22.34
N HIS A 161 21.13 -3.90 21.10
CA HIS A 161 20.89 -5.08 20.27
C HIS A 161 21.82 -5.13 19.06
N TRP A 162 22.79 -4.21 18.97
CA TRP A 162 23.77 -4.24 17.91
C TRP A 162 24.80 -5.36 18.11
N PRO A 163 25.32 -5.94 17.03
CA PRO A 163 26.32 -7.00 17.11
C PRO A 163 27.63 -6.46 17.73
N PRO A 164 28.52 -7.35 18.20
CA PRO A 164 29.71 -6.97 18.95
C PRO A 164 30.59 -5.90 18.29
N GLY A 165 30.66 -5.88 16.96
CA GLY A 165 31.41 -4.92 16.15
C GLY A 165 30.84 -3.49 16.14
N LEU A 166 29.66 -3.27 16.72
CA LEU A 166 28.94 -1.99 16.77
C LEU A 166 28.51 -1.56 18.18
N CYS A 167 28.56 -2.46 19.17
CA CYS A 167 27.88 -2.29 20.46
C CYS A 167 28.39 -1.12 21.33
N SER A 168 29.63 -0.65 21.15
CA SER A 168 30.22 0.43 21.96
C SER A 168 30.82 1.54 21.12
N LEU A 169 30.93 2.76 21.67
CA LEU A 169 31.57 3.89 20.99
C LEU A 169 33.02 3.58 20.58
N GLU A 170 33.79 2.94 21.46
CA GLU A 170 35.18 2.56 21.20
C GLU A 170 35.25 1.57 20.03
N THR A 171 34.46 0.50 20.08
CA THR A 171 34.37 -0.46 18.98
C THR A 171 33.99 0.25 17.68
N ARG A 172 33.05 1.20 17.75
CA ARG A 172 32.60 1.91 16.56
C ARG A 172 33.67 2.80 15.93
N GLN A 173 34.53 3.39 16.74
CA GLN A 173 35.67 4.18 16.26
C GLN A 173 36.73 3.26 15.62
N ASN A 174 37.02 2.12 16.25
CA ASN A 174 37.99 1.14 15.77
C ASN A 174 37.56 0.49 14.44
N ASN A 175 36.27 0.16 14.32
CA ASN A 175 35.71 -0.53 13.15
C ASN A 175 35.24 0.41 12.03
N ARG A 176 35.41 1.73 12.18
CA ARG A 176 34.85 2.73 11.26
C ARG A 176 35.12 2.45 9.77
N ARG A 177 36.31 1.97 9.43
CA ARG A 177 36.68 1.67 8.03
C ARG A 177 35.90 0.48 7.46
N GLN A 178 35.50 -0.46 8.29
CA GLN A 178 34.75 -1.64 7.86
C GLN A 178 33.34 -1.28 7.40
N TYR A 179 32.76 -0.20 7.94
CA TYR A 179 31.39 0.21 7.61
C TYR A 179 31.21 0.62 6.15
N GLU A 180 32.27 1.09 5.50
CA GLU A 180 32.25 1.43 4.08
C GLU A 180 31.93 0.21 3.18
N ASN A 181 32.11 -1.00 3.71
CA ASN A 181 31.81 -2.26 3.01
C ASN A 181 30.35 -2.69 3.13
N TYR A 182 29.52 -2.03 3.96
CA TYR A 182 28.10 -2.35 4.03
C TYR A 182 27.37 -2.03 2.73
N VAL A 183 26.47 -2.93 2.35
CA VAL A 183 25.41 -2.66 1.38
C VAL A 183 24.24 -2.05 2.13
N CYS A 184 24.13 -0.72 2.04
CA CYS A 184 23.07 0.05 2.69
C CYS A 184 21.89 0.31 1.73
N LYS A 185 20.67 0.16 2.24
CA LYS A 185 19.43 0.54 1.56
C LYS A 185 18.80 1.73 2.26
N ARG A 186 18.36 2.74 1.52
CA ARG A 186 17.84 3.99 2.09
C ARG A 186 16.44 3.81 2.63
N VAL A 187 16.19 4.29 3.85
CA VAL A 187 14.82 4.47 4.34
C VAL A 187 14.23 5.71 3.64
N PRO A 188 13.09 5.58 2.92
CA PRO A 188 12.54 6.65 2.09
C PRO A 188 12.33 7.97 2.86
N GLY A 189 12.91 9.06 2.36
CA GLY A 189 12.74 10.40 2.96
C GLY A 189 13.31 10.56 4.37
N LYS A 190 14.17 9.65 4.84
CA LYS A 190 14.80 9.71 6.16
C LYS A 190 16.33 9.72 6.06
N GLN A 191 16.98 10.21 7.12
CA GLN A 191 18.40 9.98 7.37
C GLN A 191 18.55 8.65 8.13
N ALA A 192 18.13 7.57 7.51
CA ALA A 192 18.35 6.22 8.01
C ALA A 192 18.61 5.25 6.86
N VAL A 193 19.31 4.17 7.16
CA VAL A 193 19.53 3.05 6.25
C VAL A 193 19.15 1.74 6.92
N VAL A 194 18.72 0.79 6.10
CA VAL A 194 18.59 -0.62 6.47
C VAL A 194 19.81 -1.35 5.91
N VAL A 195 20.43 -2.18 6.74
CA VAL A 195 21.54 -3.07 6.39
C VAL A 195 21.03 -4.49 6.59
N LEU A 196 20.54 -5.10 5.51
CA LEU A 196 19.92 -6.43 5.58
C LEU A 196 20.97 -7.53 5.53
N HIS A 197 20.77 -8.59 6.33
CA HIS A 197 21.70 -9.72 6.35
C HIS A 197 21.82 -10.38 4.98
N CYS A 198 20.70 -10.51 4.24
CA CYS A 198 20.70 -11.10 2.90
C CYS A 198 21.55 -10.34 1.86
N ASP A 199 21.78 -9.05 2.04
CA ASP A 199 22.65 -8.22 1.19
C ASP A 199 24.09 -8.10 1.71
N ASN A 200 24.34 -8.58 2.92
CA ASN A 200 25.59 -8.34 3.66
C ASN A 200 26.22 -9.64 4.18
N SER A 201 25.99 -10.77 3.51
CA SER A 201 26.59 -12.07 3.85
C SER A 201 28.12 -12.11 3.71
N HIS A 202 28.72 -11.11 3.06
CA HIS A 202 30.16 -10.92 2.99
C HIS A 202 30.75 -10.24 4.25
N MET A 203 29.91 -9.61 5.08
CA MET A 203 30.34 -9.03 6.35
C MET A 203 30.46 -10.14 7.41
N SER A 204 31.36 -9.99 8.37
CA SER A 204 31.50 -10.94 9.47
C SER A 204 30.29 -10.94 10.39
N ASP A 205 30.03 -12.05 11.08
CA ASP A 205 28.94 -12.20 12.06
C ASP A 205 29.00 -11.17 13.20
N ASP A 206 30.19 -10.67 13.53
CA ASP A 206 30.35 -9.59 14.52
C ASP A 206 29.82 -8.23 14.02
N MET A 207 29.51 -8.09 12.73
CA MET A 207 29.13 -6.84 12.08
C MET A 207 27.68 -6.85 11.57
N ILE A 208 27.02 -8.00 11.52
CA ILE A 208 25.65 -8.12 11.01
C ILE A 208 24.87 -9.13 11.83
N VAL A 209 23.56 -8.93 11.96
CA VAL A 209 22.64 -9.83 12.65
C VAL A 209 21.42 -10.06 11.76
N GLU A 210 20.77 -11.22 11.90
CA GLU A 210 19.47 -11.47 11.25
C GLU A 210 18.35 -10.72 12.00
N PRO A 211 17.33 -10.17 11.29
CA PRO A 211 17.19 -10.11 9.82
C PRO A 211 18.02 -8.98 9.19
N GLY A 212 18.52 -8.05 10.01
CA GLY A 212 19.35 -6.93 9.61
C GLY A 212 19.45 -5.88 10.71
N LEU A 213 20.00 -4.72 10.36
CA LEU A 213 20.16 -3.56 11.23
C LEU A 213 19.45 -2.35 10.63
N VAL A 214 18.95 -1.46 11.49
CA VAL A 214 18.52 -0.12 11.11
C VAL A 214 19.51 0.88 11.71
N MET A 215 20.15 1.69 10.89
CA MET A 215 21.09 2.70 11.35
C MET A 215 20.53 4.08 11.04
N ILE A 216 20.34 4.88 12.09
CA ILE A 216 19.78 6.23 12.00
C ILE A 216 20.90 7.25 12.14
N PHE A 217 20.85 8.33 11.37
CA PHE A 217 21.90 9.34 11.31
C PHE A 217 21.30 10.74 11.46
N ALA A 218 22.08 11.65 12.03
CA ALA A 218 21.73 13.07 12.02
C ALA A 218 21.82 13.66 10.59
N HIS A 219 22.79 13.19 9.79
CA HIS A 219 23.04 13.64 8.42
C HIS A 219 24.03 12.69 7.71
N GLY A 220 24.18 12.83 6.40
CA GLY A 220 25.23 12.15 5.63
C GLY A 220 24.79 10.86 4.92
N ILE A 221 23.50 10.71 4.62
CA ILE A 221 22.99 9.68 3.72
C ILE A 221 22.66 10.30 2.36
N GLU A 222 23.30 9.77 1.33
CA GLU A 222 23.06 10.07 -0.08
C GLU A 222 22.33 8.90 -0.76
#